data_AF-A0A955AHG6-F1
#
_entry.id   AF-A0A955AHG6-F1
#
_cell.length_a   1.000
_cell.length_b   1.000
_cell.length_c   1.000
_cell.angle_alpha   90.00
_cell.angle_beta   90.00
_cell.angle_gamma   90.00
#
_symmetry.space_group_name_H-M   'P 1'
#
loop_
_entity.id
_entity.type
_entity.pdbx_description
1 polymer ?
#
loop_
_entity_poly.entity_id
_entity_poly.type
_entity_poly.pdbx_seq_one_letter_code
_entity_poly.pdbx_strand_id
1 'polypeptide(L)'
;ALRVGDYKLIKYEGRTSYALFNIVDDPGERVNLANQQPDLLQSMIAQLQTERERLSRLSMIPEQVNDLTIVPFDPRLDISGGEATILFSFERPADIATPVTLFQKPDSWSLVLDTNGALQLNVTGVDVVGHPLQTLISTAPVTATRHEVMVLFGGFKNDETTIDIYVDGALAAAAEESQRPWNVWSSTSDLRIGDARVAMSDIRMHLTRLYG
;
A
#
# COMPACT_ATOMS: atom_id res chain seq x y z
N ALA A 1 -0.37 -17.00 7.62
CA ALA A 1 -0.99 -17.58 8.84
C ALA A 1 -0.21 -17.11 10.06
N LEU A 2 -0.79 -17.12 11.27
CA LEU A 2 -0.09 -16.91 12.53
C LEU A 2 -0.13 -18.20 13.35
N ARG A 3 0.97 -18.56 14.02
CA ARG A 3 1.02 -19.69 14.95
C ARG A 3 1.39 -19.19 16.34
N VAL A 4 0.61 -19.57 17.35
CA VAL A 4 0.84 -19.22 18.77
C VAL A 4 0.59 -20.47 19.60
N GLY A 5 1.65 -21.04 20.17
CA GLY A 5 1.59 -22.32 20.88
C GLY A 5 0.99 -23.43 20.01
N ASP A 6 -0.08 -24.03 20.52
CA ASP A 6 -0.79 -25.15 19.90
C ASP A 6 -1.80 -24.70 18.84
N TYR A 7 -1.93 -23.40 18.60
CA TYR A 7 -2.96 -22.85 17.72
C TYR A 7 -2.39 -22.21 16.47
N LYS A 8 -3.12 -22.36 15.36
CA LYS A 8 -2.86 -21.73 14.07
C LYS A 8 -4.07 -20.91 13.65
N LEU A 9 -3.83 -19.65 13.35
CA LEU A 9 -4.80 -18.73 12.77
C LEU A 9 -4.52 -18.56 11.27
N ILE A 10 -5.54 -18.78 10.44
CA ILE A 10 -5.51 -18.57 9.00
C ILE A 10 -6.50 -17.47 8.65
N LYS A 11 -6.04 -16.40 7.98
CA LYS A 11 -6.91 -15.47 7.26
C LYS A 11 -7.06 -16.01 5.85
N TYR A 12 -8.29 -16.25 5.39
CA TYR A 12 -8.53 -16.61 4.00
C TYR A 12 -8.28 -15.38 3.11
N GLU A 13 -7.51 -15.54 2.02
CA GLU A 13 -7.27 -14.45 1.06
C GLU A 13 -8.61 -13.97 0.46
N GLY A 14 -8.78 -12.65 0.31
CA GLY A 14 -10.02 -12.04 -0.21
C GLY A 14 -11.24 -12.08 0.73
N ARG A 15 -11.10 -12.49 2.00
CA ARG A 15 -12.20 -12.51 2.97
C ARG A 15 -11.82 -11.87 4.30
N THR A 16 -12.82 -11.32 4.98
CA THR A 16 -12.73 -10.87 6.38
C THR A 16 -12.80 -12.03 7.38
N SER A 17 -13.03 -13.26 6.90
CA SER A 17 -13.16 -14.46 7.72
C SER A 17 -11.81 -15.07 8.11
N TYR A 18 -11.74 -15.53 9.35
CA TYR A 18 -10.60 -16.22 9.94
C TYR A 18 -10.98 -17.64 10.34
N ALA A 19 -10.01 -18.56 10.27
CA ALA A 19 -10.12 -19.90 10.84
C ALA A 19 -9.07 -20.10 11.92
N LEU A 20 -9.48 -20.78 12.99
CA LEU A 20 -8.64 -21.09 14.15
C LEU A 20 -8.59 -22.60 14.32
N PHE A 21 -7.39 -23.17 14.39
CA PHE A 21 -7.18 -24.61 14.55
C PHE A 21 -6.25 -24.87 15.71
N ASN A 22 -6.55 -25.88 16.53
CA ASN A 22 -5.58 -26.46 17.45
C ASN A 22 -4.81 -27.54 16.70
N ILE A 23 -3.58 -27.25 16.32
CA ILE A 23 -2.75 -28.12 15.46
C ILE A 23 -2.12 -29.28 16.22
N VAL A 24 -2.18 -29.30 17.55
CA VAL A 24 -1.75 -30.44 18.37
C VAL A 24 -2.83 -31.51 18.39
N ASP A 25 -4.07 -31.11 18.70
CA ASP A 25 -5.21 -32.03 18.77
C ASP A 25 -5.82 -32.33 17.39
N ASP A 26 -5.67 -31.42 16.44
CA ASP A 26 -6.12 -31.56 15.06
C ASP A 26 -5.03 -31.12 14.06
N PRO A 27 -3.98 -31.94 13.85
CA PRO A 27 -2.91 -31.65 12.89
C PRO A 27 -3.40 -31.51 11.45
N GLY A 28 -4.61 -32.01 11.16
CA GLY A 28 -5.24 -31.94 9.84
C GLY A 28 -6.06 -30.68 9.60
N GLU A 29 -6.15 -29.75 10.56
CA GLU A 29 -6.91 -28.48 10.43
C GLU A 29 -8.36 -28.71 9.99
N ARG A 30 -9.01 -29.77 10.50
CA ARG A 30 -10.37 -30.20 10.13
C ARG A 30 -11.46 -29.45 10.88
N VAL A 31 -11.20 -29.04 12.12
CA VAL A 31 -12.18 -28.42 13.02
C VAL A 31 -11.84 -26.95 13.23
N ASN A 32 -12.62 -26.06 12.61
CA ASN A 32 -12.51 -24.62 12.83
C ASN A 32 -13.12 -24.23 14.18
N LEU A 33 -12.27 -23.79 15.11
CA LEU A 33 -12.59 -23.39 16.46
C LEU A 33 -13.01 -21.91 16.58
N ALA A 34 -13.05 -21.14 15.49
CA ALA A 34 -13.32 -19.71 15.51
C ALA A 34 -14.60 -19.32 16.27
N ASN A 35 -15.69 -20.09 16.09
CA ASN A 35 -16.96 -19.85 16.79
C ASN A 35 -16.99 -20.42 18.21
N GLN A 36 -16.11 -21.39 18.52
CA GLN A 36 -16.06 -22.07 19.81
C GLN A 36 -15.15 -21.34 20.81
N GLN A 37 -14.16 -20.61 20.30
CA GLN A 37 -13.17 -19.87 21.10
C GLN A 37 -13.03 -18.41 20.60
N PRO A 38 -14.08 -17.58 20.71
CA PRO A 38 -14.08 -16.22 20.16
C PRO A 38 -13.02 -15.32 20.79
N ASP A 39 -12.75 -15.45 22.09
CA ASP A 39 -11.75 -14.61 22.78
C ASP A 39 -10.31 -14.92 22.30
N LEU A 40 -9.99 -16.21 22.15
CA LEU A 40 -8.70 -16.63 21.60
C LEU A 40 -8.55 -16.18 20.14
N LEU A 41 -9.62 -16.30 19.35
CA LEU A 41 -9.65 -15.80 17.98
C LEU A 41 -9.33 -14.30 17.92
N GLN A 42 -10.00 -13.47 18.73
CA GLN A 42 -9.76 -12.02 18.75
C GLN A 42 -8.33 -11.69 19.20
N SER A 43 -7.82 -12.36 20.23
CA SER A 43 -6.44 -12.17 20.68
C SER A 43 -5.43 -12.51 19.57
N MET A 44 -5.62 -13.61 18.85
CA MET A 44 -4.72 -14.00 17.76
C MET A 44 -4.86 -13.08 16.53
N ILE A 45 -6.06 -12.57 16.25
CA ILE A 45 -6.25 -11.55 15.20
C ILE A 45 -5.46 -10.29 15.53
N ALA A 46 -5.54 -9.80 16.77
CA ALA A 46 -4.78 -8.62 17.21
C ALA A 46 -3.26 -8.85 17.13
N GLN A 47 -2.77 -10.04 17.51
CA GLN A 47 -1.36 -10.39 17.35
C GLN A 47 -0.94 -10.48 15.88
N LEU A 48 -1.79 -11.06 15.02
CA LEU A 48 -1.51 -11.13 13.58
C LEU A 48 -1.48 -9.73 12.97
N GLN A 49 -2.36 -8.82 13.40
CA GLN A 49 -2.35 -7.41 12.98
C GLN A 49 -1.07 -6.71 13.44
N THR A 50 -0.70 -6.85 14.71
CA THR A 50 0.54 -6.27 15.26
C THR A 50 1.77 -6.78 14.52
N GLU A 51 1.83 -8.09 14.27
CA GLU A 51 2.97 -8.70 13.56
C GLU A 51 3.00 -8.26 12.09
N ARG A 52 1.84 -8.14 11.45
CA ARG A 52 1.74 -7.52 10.12
C ARG A 52 2.22 -6.10 10.15
N GLU A 53 1.73 -5.23 11.02
CA GLU A 53 2.19 -3.85 11.13
C GLU A 53 3.71 -3.76 11.33
N ARG A 54 4.27 -4.61 12.20
CA ARG A 54 5.70 -4.70 12.46
C ARG A 54 6.49 -5.10 11.22
N LEU A 55 6.03 -6.11 10.49
CA LEU A 55 6.71 -6.63 9.30
C LEU A 55 6.45 -5.79 8.04
N SER A 56 5.29 -5.15 7.95
CA SER A 56 4.91 -4.24 6.88
C SER A 56 5.73 -2.96 6.93
N ARG A 57 6.29 -2.58 8.10
CA ARG A 57 7.30 -1.51 8.18
C ARG A 57 8.59 -1.95 7.50
N LEU A 58 8.81 -1.44 6.31
CA LEU A 58 10.08 -1.58 5.62
C LEU A 58 11.10 -0.62 6.24
N SER A 59 12.04 -1.15 7.03
CA SER A 59 13.07 -0.35 7.72
C SER A 59 13.98 0.45 6.78
N MET A 60 13.97 0.11 5.48
CA MET A 60 14.68 0.84 4.42
C MET A 60 13.94 2.08 3.93
N ILE A 61 12.65 2.24 4.27
CA ILE A 61 11.88 3.43 3.96
C ILE A 61 12.22 4.48 5.03
N PRO A 62 12.78 5.63 4.65
CA PRO A 62 13.11 6.69 5.60
C PRO A 62 11.82 7.28 6.18
N GLU A 63 11.81 7.64 7.47
CA GLU A 63 10.66 8.31 8.09
C GLU A 63 10.52 9.78 7.63
N GLN A 64 11.62 10.39 7.20
CA GLN A 64 11.68 11.77 6.71
C GLN A 64 12.68 11.88 5.55
N VAL A 65 12.35 12.68 4.54
CA VAL A 65 13.27 13.08 3.46
C VAL A 65 13.16 14.59 3.23
N ASN A 66 14.29 15.24 2.98
CA ASN A 66 14.37 16.66 2.60
C ASN A 66 15.04 16.86 1.21
N ASP A 67 15.39 15.76 0.56
CA ASP A 67 15.99 15.69 -0.77
C ASP A 67 15.63 14.32 -1.39
N LEU A 68 15.97 14.12 -2.65
CA LEU A 68 15.82 12.84 -3.34
C LEU A 68 16.56 11.72 -2.59
N THR A 69 15.79 10.75 -2.11
CA THR A 69 16.31 9.53 -1.50
C THR A 69 16.05 8.34 -2.41
N ILE A 70 17.09 7.52 -2.60
CA ILE A 70 17.00 6.27 -3.36
C ILE A 70 16.91 5.11 -2.38
N VAL A 71 15.82 4.38 -2.45
CA VAL A 71 15.59 3.14 -1.70
C VAL A 71 15.87 1.99 -2.66
N PRO A 72 16.89 1.15 -2.38
CA PRO A 72 17.25 0.04 -3.26
C PRO A 72 16.06 -0.85 -3.57
N PHE A 73 16.05 -1.46 -4.74
CA PHE A 73 15.01 -2.44 -5.09
C PHE A 73 14.82 -3.49 -3.99
N ASP A 74 13.55 -3.67 -3.61
CA ASP A 74 13.10 -4.75 -2.75
C ASP A 74 11.84 -5.35 -3.39
N PRO A 75 11.76 -6.68 -3.58
CA PRO A 75 10.60 -7.31 -4.20
C PRO A 75 9.30 -7.10 -3.41
N ARG A 76 9.37 -6.70 -2.14
CA ARG A 76 8.20 -6.33 -1.34
C ARG A 76 7.60 -5.00 -1.80
N LEU A 77 8.40 -4.08 -2.35
CA LEU A 77 7.94 -2.79 -2.88
C LEU A 77 7.18 -2.91 -4.21
N ASP A 78 7.08 -4.12 -4.75
CA ASP A 78 6.32 -4.42 -5.94
C ASP A 78 4.83 -4.64 -5.61
N ILE A 79 3.96 -3.89 -6.28
CA ILE A 79 2.50 -3.87 -6.04
C ILE A 79 1.78 -4.93 -6.91
N SER A 80 2.52 -5.76 -7.65
CA SER A 80 2.00 -6.73 -8.62
C SER A 80 1.10 -7.87 -8.07
N GLY A 81 0.85 -7.94 -6.75
CA GLY A 81 0.02 -9.02 -6.19
C GLY A 81 -0.36 -8.91 -4.72
N GLY A 82 -0.33 -7.71 -4.15
CA GLY A 82 -0.72 -7.44 -2.77
C GLY A 82 -1.17 -5.99 -2.60
N GLU A 83 -1.78 -5.69 -1.47
CA GLU A 83 -2.20 -4.32 -1.19
C GLU A 83 -0.99 -3.54 -0.65
N ALA A 84 -0.87 -2.31 -1.10
CA ALA A 84 0.14 -1.37 -0.63
C ALA A 84 -0.55 -0.09 -0.16
N THR A 85 -0.18 0.38 1.03
CA THR A 85 -0.58 1.68 1.55
C THR A 85 0.66 2.52 1.76
N ILE A 86 0.70 3.70 1.14
CA ILE A 86 1.75 4.68 1.34
C ILE A 86 1.15 5.83 2.12
N LEU A 87 1.70 6.15 3.28
CA LEU A 87 1.29 7.25 4.13
C LEU A 87 2.46 8.22 4.28
N PHE A 88 2.22 9.52 4.16
CA PHE A 88 3.23 10.54 4.41
C PHE A 88 2.59 11.88 4.71
N SER A 89 3.34 12.76 5.36
CA SER A 89 3.05 14.19 5.47
C SER A 89 3.98 14.97 4.55
N PHE A 90 3.50 16.07 3.97
CA PHE A 90 4.35 17.05 3.29
C PHE A 90 3.79 18.46 3.43
N GLU A 91 4.63 19.48 3.26
CA GLU A 91 4.18 20.87 3.10
C GLU A 91 4.28 21.26 1.62
N ARG A 92 3.15 21.67 1.04
CA ARG A 92 3.11 22.05 -0.38
C ARG A 92 3.93 23.33 -0.59
N PRO A 93 4.92 23.35 -1.51
CA PRO A 93 5.61 24.58 -1.87
C PRO A 93 4.62 25.64 -2.37
N ALA A 94 4.86 26.90 -2.03
CA ALA A 94 4.02 28.01 -2.46
C ALA A 94 4.02 28.14 -4.00
N ASP A 95 5.21 28.08 -4.59
CA ASP A 95 5.45 28.23 -6.03
C ASP A 95 6.00 26.92 -6.63
N ILE A 96 5.25 26.34 -7.56
CA ILE A 96 5.62 25.08 -8.23
C ILE A 96 5.75 25.34 -9.73
N ALA A 97 6.93 25.81 -10.15
CA ALA A 97 7.21 26.10 -11.56
C ALA A 97 7.30 24.83 -12.43
N THR A 98 7.67 23.69 -11.84
CA THR A 98 7.74 22.38 -12.49
C THR A 98 7.23 21.31 -11.53
N PRO A 99 6.67 20.19 -12.03
CA PRO A 99 6.17 19.11 -11.17
C PRO A 99 7.23 18.62 -10.16
N VAL A 100 6.79 18.32 -8.94
CA VAL A 100 7.62 17.84 -7.83
C VAL A 100 7.36 16.34 -7.65
N THR A 101 8.41 15.53 -7.68
CA THR A 101 8.26 14.08 -7.46
C THR A 101 8.18 13.79 -5.97
N LEU A 102 7.10 13.15 -5.53
CA LEU A 102 6.96 12.71 -4.13
C LEU A 102 7.41 11.26 -4.01
N PHE A 103 6.94 10.41 -4.92
CA PHE A 103 7.35 9.02 -5.03
C PHE A 103 7.45 8.63 -6.51
N GLN A 104 8.44 7.83 -6.86
CA GLN A 104 8.54 7.26 -8.20
C GLN A 104 9.15 5.86 -8.13
N LYS A 105 8.42 4.89 -8.67
CA LYS A 105 8.91 3.58 -9.03
C LYS A 105 9.00 3.53 -10.56
N PRO A 106 10.20 3.70 -11.15
CA PRO A 106 10.36 3.75 -12.60
C PRO A 106 9.68 2.56 -13.30
N ASP A 107 9.02 2.85 -14.41
CA ASP A 107 8.26 1.89 -15.24
C ASP A 107 7.04 1.24 -14.56
N SER A 108 6.66 1.69 -13.37
CA SER A 108 5.57 1.13 -12.59
C SER A 108 4.56 2.20 -12.17
N TRP A 109 4.92 3.13 -11.29
CA TRP A 109 4.02 4.20 -10.85
C TRP A 109 4.80 5.42 -10.35
N SER A 110 4.14 6.57 -10.35
CA SER A 110 4.70 7.82 -9.81
C SER A 110 3.62 8.70 -9.22
N LEU A 111 3.87 9.22 -8.02
CA LEU A 111 3.08 10.27 -7.39
C LEU A 111 3.85 11.59 -7.49
N VAL A 112 3.27 12.55 -8.20
CA VAL A 112 3.84 13.89 -8.36
C VAL A 112 2.86 14.94 -7.87
N LEU A 113 3.38 16.08 -7.43
CA LEU A 113 2.63 17.30 -7.22
C LEU A 113 2.82 18.16 -8.47
N ASP A 114 1.74 18.42 -9.21
CA ASP A 114 1.81 19.18 -10.46
C ASP A 114 2.00 20.69 -10.22
N THR A 115 2.13 21.45 -11.31
CA THR A 115 2.35 22.91 -11.24
C THR A 115 1.14 23.69 -10.71
N ASN A 116 -0.05 23.07 -10.65
CA ASN A 116 -1.24 23.66 -10.07
C ASN A 116 -1.39 23.29 -8.58
N GLY A 117 -0.52 22.43 -8.05
CA GLY A 117 -0.58 21.91 -6.69
C GLY A 117 -1.56 20.75 -6.53
N ALA A 118 -1.97 20.09 -7.60
CA ALA A 118 -2.74 18.84 -7.53
C ALA A 118 -1.80 17.64 -7.41
N LEU A 119 -2.20 16.63 -6.65
CA LEU A 119 -1.51 15.34 -6.63
C LEU A 119 -1.93 14.57 -7.89
N GLN A 120 -0.95 14.02 -8.59
CA GLN A 120 -1.15 13.19 -9.77
C GLN A 120 -0.44 11.85 -9.55
N LEU A 121 -1.23 10.78 -9.50
CA LEU A 121 -0.76 9.42 -9.45
C LEU A 121 -0.88 8.79 -10.84
N ASN A 122 0.26 8.53 -11.45
CA ASN A 122 0.35 7.79 -12.70
C ASN A 122 0.70 6.33 -12.39
N VAL A 123 -0.06 5.38 -12.92
CA VAL A 123 0.12 3.94 -12.67
C VAL A 123 0.13 3.22 -14.01
N THR A 124 1.16 2.41 -14.23
CA THR A 124 1.29 1.56 -15.40
C THR A 124 1.02 0.11 -15.02
N GLY A 125 0.30 -0.61 -15.87
CA GLY A 125 -0.09 -1.98 -15.61
C GLY A 125 -0.58 -2.68 -16.87
N VAL A 126 -1.37 -3.73 -16.66
CA VAL A 126 -2.12 -4.39 -17.74
C VAL A 126 -3.62 -4.40 -17.46
N ASP A 127 -4.43 -4.43 -18.50
CA ASP A 127 -5.87 -4.71 -18.40
C ASP A 127 -6.16 -6.21 -18.17
N VAL A 128 -7.44 -6.57 -18.17
CA VAL A 128 -7.91 -7.95 -17.91
C VAL A 128 -7.47 -8.97 -18.96
N VAL A 129 -7.06 -8.52 -20.15
CA VAL A 129 -6.59 -9.38 -21.26
C VAL A 129 -5.07 -9.27 -21.46
N GLY A 130 -4.37 -8.50 -20.62
CA GLY A 130 -2.93 -8.37 -20.64
C GLY A 130 -2.38 -7.23 -21.52
N HIS A 131 -3.23 -6.34 -22.04
CA HIS A 131 -2.74 -5.17 -22.78
C HIS A 131 -2.16 -4.12 -21.83
N PRO A 132 -1.06 -3.45 -22.20
CA PRO A 132 -0.53 -2.32 -21.44
C PRO A 132 -1.61 -1.25 -21.20
N LEU A 133 -1.74 -0.82 -19.95
CA LEU A 133 -2.65 0.24 -19.53
C LEU A 133 -1.89 1.27 -18.71
N GLN A 134 -2.23 2.55 -18.90
CA GLN A 134 -1.74 3.64 -18.08
C GLN A 134 -2.93 4.41 -17.51
N THR A 135 -2.90 4.64 -16.20
CA THR A 135 -3.99 5.26 -15.44
C THR A 135 -3.45 6.50 -14.74
N LEU A 136 -4.08 7.64 -15.00
CA LEU A 136 -3.76 8.90 -14.33
C LEU A 136 -4.90 9.29 -13.40
N ILE A 137 -4.60 9.42 -12.11
CA ILE A 137 -5.54 9.82 -11.06
C ILE A 137 -5.08 11.18 -10.55
N SER A 138 -5.98 12.16 -10.50
CA SER A 138 -5.65 13.51 -10.07
C SER A 138 -6.63 14.03 -9.03
N THR A 139 -6.10 14.67 -7.99
CA THR A 139 -6.91 15.36 -6.97
C THR A 139 -7.27 16.78 -7.40
N ALA A 140 -8.13 17.46 -6.66
CA ALA A 140 -8.14 18.91 -6.67
C ALA A 140 -6.79 19.47 -6.14
N PRO A 141 -6.39 20.70 -6.51
CA PRO A 141 -5.24 21.36 -5.91
C PRO A 141 -5.32 21.42 -4.38
N VAL A 142 -4.24 21.04 -3.70
CA VAL A 142 -4.12 21.20 -2.25
C VAL A 142 -3.59 22.59 -1.90
N THR A 143 -3.87 23.08 -0.70
CA THR A 143 -3.42 24.41 -0.25
C THR A 143 -1.91 24.43 0.06
N ALA A 144 -1.31 25.61 0.12
CA ALA A 144 0.11 25.79 0.50
C ALA A 144 0.32 25.61 2.02
N THR A 145 -0.10 24.45 2.54
CA THR A 145 -0.07 24.07 3.96
C THR A 145 0.49 22.65 4.09
N ARG A 146 0.67 22.19 5.34
CA ARG A 146 0.96 20.80 5.61
C ARG A 146 -0.28 19.93 5.34
N HIS A 147 -0.07 18.81 4.66
CA HIS A 147 -1.10 17.81 4.36
C HIS A 147 -0.62 16.40 4.73
N GLU A 148 -1.55 15.58 5.21
CA GLU A 148 -1.37 14.13 5.34
C GLU A 148 -1.96 13.45 4.10
N VAL A 149 -1.16 12.61 3.44
CA VAL A 149 -1.56 11.91 2.22
C VAL A 149 -1.46 10.41 2.44
N MET A 150 -2.52 9.70 2.07
CA MET A 150 -2.52 8.25 1.97
C MET A 150 -2.82 7.84 0.53
N VAL A 151 -1.95 7.03 -0.06
CA VAL A 151 -2.21 6.34 -1.33
C VAL A 151 -2.46 4.87 -1.03
N LEU A 152 -3.62 4.38 -1.44
CA LEU A 152 -4.02 2.99 -1.29
C LEU A 152 -4.03 2.32 -2.65
N PHE A 153 -3.21 1.28 -2.81
CA PHE A 153 -3.34 0.27 -3.84
C PHE A 153 -3.97 -0.96 -3.20
N GLY A 154 -5.26 -1.15 -3.43
CA GLY A 154 -6.03 -2.28 -2.92
C GLY A 154 -6.41 -3.26 -4.01
N GLY A 155 -7.02 -4.37 -3.60
CA GLY A 155 -7.49 -5.42 -4.49
C GLY A 155 -6.58 -6.64 -4.54
N PHE A 156 -7.12 -7.73 -5.07
CA PHE A 156 -6.42 -8.99 -5.23
C PHE A 156 -6.25 -9.32 -6.71
N LYS A 157 -5.21 -10.10 -7.02
CA LYS A 157 -4.97 -10.65 -8.36
C LYS A 157 -6.29 -11.13 -8.95
N ASN A 158 -6.72 -10.44 -10.01
CA ASN A 158 -7.78 -10.83 -10.91
C ASN A 158 -9.24 -10.53 -10.54
N ASP A 159 -9.54 -9.58 -9.65
CA ASP A 159 -10.85 -8.88 -9.60
C ASP A 159 -10.80 -7.86 -8.46
N GLU A 160 -11.13 -6.59 -8.68
CA GLU A 160 -11.24 -5.53 -7.64
C GLU A 160 -9.95 -4.73 -7.29
N THR A 161 -9.06 -4.43 -8.25
CA THR A 161 -8.03 -3.39 -8.00
C THR A 161 -8.71 -2.09 -7.56
N THR A 162 -8.24 -1.46 -6.50
CA THR A 162 -8.64 -0.11 -6.08
C THR A 162 -7.40 0.77 -6.01
N ILE A 163 -7.49 2.01 -6.48
CA ILE A 163 -6.39 2.97 -6.38
C ILE A 163 -6.98 4.29 -5.92
N ASP A 164 -6.74 4.63 -4.67
CA ASP A 164 -7.35 5.77 -4.01
C ASP A 164 -6.27 6.70 -3.45
N ILE A 165 -6.54 8.00 -3.50
CA ILE A 165 -5.75 9.05 -2.86
C ILE A 165 -6.63 9.71 -1.81
N TYR A 166 -6.18 9.71 -0.57
CA TYR A 166 -6.79 10.45 0.52
C TYR A 166 -5.88 11.62 0.91
N VAL A 167 -6.47 12.77 1.17
CA VAL A 167 -5.79 13.97 1.68
C VAL A 167 -6.51 14.41 2.96
N ASP A 168 -5.75 14.55 4.04
CA ASP A 168 -6.25 14.93 5.37
C ASP A 168 -7.43 14.06 5.84
N GLY A 169 -7.34 12.76 5.55
CA GLY A 169 -8.34 11.74 5.93
C GLY A 169 -9.57 11.67 5.02
N ALA A 170 -9.72 12.55 4.02
CA ALA A 170 -10.83 12.53 3.08
C ALA A 170 -10.42 11.91 1.73
N LEU A 171 -11.31 11.14 1.09
CA LEU A 171 -11.08 10.63 -0.26
C LEU A 171 -11.02 11.79 -1.24
N ALA A 172 -9.84 12.02 -1.83
CA ALA A 172 -9.57 13.15 -2.72
C ALA A 172 -9.63 12.75 -4.20
N ALA A 173 -9.24 11.53 -4.54
CA ALA A 173 -9.37 10.98 -5.89
C ALA A 173 -9.35 9.44 -5.86
N ALA A 174 -9.96 8.81 -6.86
CA ALA A 174 -9.95 7.36 -7.03
C ALA A 174 -9.90 7.02 -8.53
N ALA A 175 -9.30 5.88 -8.87
CA ALA A 175 -9.36 5.35 -10.24
C ALA A 175 -10.80 4.90 -10.58
N GLU A 176 -11.30 5.33 -11.75
CA GLU A 176 -12.52 4.79 -12.32
C GLU A 176 -12.35 3.29 -12.62
N GLU A 177 -13.39 2.50 -12.40
CA GLU A 177 -13.35 1.04 -12.59
C GLU A 177 -12.86 0.63 -13.99
N SER A 178 -13.32 1.32 -15.04
CA SER A 178 -12.90 1.09 -16.43
C SER A 178 -11.44 1.46 -16.73
N GLN A 179 -10.80 2.21 -15.84
CA GLN A 179 -9.43 2.70 -16.02
C GLN A 179 -8.45 1.98 -15.11
N ARG A 180 -8.87 1.00 -14.30
CA ARG A 180 -7.96 0.35 -13.34
C ARG A 180 -7.08 -0.67 -14.02
N PRO A 181 -5.77 -0.67 -13.76
CA PRO A 181 -4.95 -1.80 -14.14
C PRO A 181 -5.40 -3.03 -13.36
N TRP A 182 -5.58 -4.12 -14.08
CA TRP A 182 -5.83 -5.44 -13.52
C TRP A 182 -4.63 -5.92 -12.70
N ASN A 183 -3.41 -5.58 -13.15
CA ASN A 183 -2.18 -5.70 -12.37
C ASN A 183 -1.30 -4.48 -12.62
N VAL A 184 -0.78 -3.88 -11.55
CA VAL A 184 0.29 -2.87 -11.65
C VAL A 184 1.58 -3.55 -12.10
N TRP A 185 2.31 -2.94 -13.03
CA TRP A 185 3.56 -3.50 -13.51
C TRP A 185 4.60 -3.57 -12.40
N SER A 186 5.28 -4.71 -12.33
CA SER A 186 6.46 -4.85 -11.51
C SER A 186 7.67 -4.23 -12.20
N SER A 187 8.59 -3.72 -11.40
CA SER A 187 9.85 -3.18 -11.88
C SER A 187 10.95 -3.53 -10.89
N THR A 188 12.15 -3.82 -11.38
CA THR A 188 13.34 -4.05 -10.55
C THR A 188 14.11 -2.76 -10.26
N SER A 189 13.58 -1.60 -10.65
CA SER A 189 14.22 -0.30 -10.40
C SER A 189 14.16 0.09 -8.93
N ASP A 190 15.08 0.94 -8.50
CA ASP A 190 15.02 1.53 -7.16
C ASP A 190 13.80 2.44 -7.00
N LEU A 191 13.27 2.51 -5.77
CA LEU A 191 12.22 3.46 -5.41
C LEU A 191 12.87 4.82 -5.12
N ARG A 192 12.29 5.87 -5.69
CA ARG A 192 12.70 7.27 -5.46
C ARG A 192 11.67 7.94 -4.57
N ILE A 193 12.12 8.59 -3.50
CA ILE A 193 11.27 9.28 -2.55
C ILE A 193 11.77 10.71 -2.37
N GLY A 194 10.89 11.68 -2.52
CA GLY A 194 11.17 13.10 -2.33
C GLY A 194 11.85 13.80 -3.51
N ASP A 195 12.01 15.10 -3.32
CA ASP A 195 12.61 16.07 -4.23
C ASP A 195 13.17 17.22 -3.37
N ALA A 196 14.29 17.83 -3.77
CA ALA A 196 14.94 18.91 -3.02
C ALA A 196 14.04 20.11 -2.67
N ARG A 197 12.88 20.24 -3.35
CA ARG A 197 11.92 21.33 -3.16
C ARG A 197 10.86 21.05 -2.10
N VAL A 198 10.75 19.82 -1.60
CA VAL A 198 9.70 19.43 -0.65
C VAL A 198 10.26 18.58 0.49
N ALA A 199 9.98 18.99 1.72
CA ALA A 199 10.23 18.15 2.88
C ALA A 199 9.02 17.24 3.09
N MET A 200 9.29 15.96 3.31
CA MET A 200 8.28 14.94 3.61
C MET A 200 8.63 14.28 4.94
N SER A 201 7.62 14.03 5.78
CA SER A 201 7.77 13.37 7.08
C SER A 201 6.73 12.27 7.27
N ASP A 202 6.85 11.51 8.36
CA ASP A 202 5.91 10.47 8.73
C ASP A 202 5.69 9.43 7.62
N ILE A 203 6.73 9.21 6.80
CA ILE A 203 6.66 8.35 5.62
C ILE A 203 6.59 6.90 6.09
N ARG A 204 5.56 6.21 5.64
CA ARG A 204 5.32 4.80 5.93
C ARG A 204 4.84 4.13 4.67
N MET A 205 5.34 2.93 4.43
CA MET A 205 4.79 2.04 3.43
C MET A 205 4.38 0.76 4.15
N HIS A 206 3.11 0.37 3.99
CA HIS A 206 2.55 -0.84 4.53
C HIS A 206 2.21 -1.78 3.39
N LEU A 207 2.63 -3.03 3.51
CA LEU A 207 2.37 -4.08 2.53
C LEU A 207 1.61 -5.20 3.19
N THR A 208 0.46 -5.61 2.64
CA THR A 208 -0.33 -6.71 3.24
C THR A 208 0.20 -8.09 2.87
N ARG A 209 1.03 -8.20 1.82
CA ARG A 209 1.73 -9.43 1.45
C ARG A 209 3.21 -9.33 1.82
N LEU A 210 3.60 -10.13 2.81
CA LEU A 210 4.99 -10.41 3.10
C LEU A 210 5.29 -11.76 2.48
N TYR A 211 6.19 -11.80 1.50
CA TYR A 211 6.73 -13.06 0.99
C TYR A 211 7.34 -13.82 2.18
N GLY A 212 6.74 -14.94 2.54
CA GLY A 212 7.15 -15.83 3.63
C GLY A 212 6.74 -17.25 3.33
#